data_AF-A0A497DSN6-F1
#
_entry.id   AF-A0A497DSN6-F1
#
_cell.length_a   1.000
_cell.length_b   1.000
_cell.length_c   1.000
_cell.angle_alpha   90.00
_cell.angle_beta   90.00
_cell.angle_gamma   90.00
#
_symmetry.space_group_name_H-M   'P 1'
#
loop_
_entity.id
_entity.type
_entity.pdbx_description
1 polymer ?
#
loop_
_entity_poly.entity_id
_entity_poly.type
_entity_poly.pdbx_seq_one_letter_code
_entity_poly.pdbx_strand_id
1 'polypeptide(L)'
;MKPTKKTSRRRFLENTAAIGAIGAIGASQLIRSCSPEEAASSELVEPSFLATAPDGEPLKAGVIGCGGRGTGAAINHLDAGPNLNIVAAGDVFQDRLDKFRSDLKEKRNVELDDSMCFTGFDAFKRVIESDVDIVILATPPYFRPEHFQACVEARKHVFMEKPVAVDPAGARSIMAASKQAEAAGLCVVTGTQRRHQWSYQNMLARLNSGMMGDIVSTNVYWNMGKLWHVKPSGMNEMEYMLRDWVNWTWLSGDHIVEQHIHNIDVSNWFMGKTPVEAVGMGSRLRRLTGDCYDNFSIDFVYDKQVHMGSMCRQINDCANSVSEHITGTKGYMITGDRQYNIWDHEGNSLYEYASPEDENGERLENDPYVQEHIDLVNAIRTGNQIVEAEETAKSNLTAIMGRHAAYTGTKVTWEEMMGAEWKLGPKGELAMGPVDMDKVSPIAGSAAEM
;
A
#
# COMPACT_ATOMS: atom_id res chain seq x y z
N MET A 1 15.54 -6.62 77.34
CA MET A 1 16.84 -6.65 76.60
C MET A 1 16.55 -6.86 75.12
N LYS A 2 17.17 -6.04 74.25
CA LYS A 2 17.23 -6.11 72.77
C LYS A 2 17.62 -7.52 72.24
N PRO A 3 17.45 -7.90 70.94
CA PRO A 3 17.71 -7.03 69.78
C PRO A 3 16.87 -7.19 68.48
N THR A 4 17.14 -6.22 67.60
CA THR A 4 16.79 -5.99 66.19
C THR A 4 17.32 -7.02 65.16
N LYS A 5 16.62 -7.20 64.02
CA LYS A 5 17.14 -7.63 62.69
C LYS A 5 16.22 -7.07 61.58
N LYS A 6 16.64 -6.11 60.74
CA LYS A 6 17.36 -6.18 59.44
C LYS A 6 16.62 -6.90 58.28
N THR A 7 16.36 -6.07 57.27
CA THR A 7 15.89 -6.25 55.88
C THR A 7 16.38 -7.49 55.11
N SER A 8 15.52 -8.00 54.21
CA SER A 8 15.92 -8.75 53.01
C SER A 8 15.12 -8.28 51.79
N ARG A 9 15.83 -7.68 50.83
CA ARG A 9 15.39 -7.06 49.57
C ARG A 9 15.13 -8.08 48.46
N ARG A 10 14.48 -9.21 48.73
CA ARG A 10 14.47 -10.35 47.78
C ARG A 10 13.10 -10.89 47.38
N ARG A 11 12.05 -10.08 47.41
CA ARG A 11 10.72 -10.52 46.98
C ARG A 11 9.91 -9.51 46.15
N PHE A 12 10.59 -8.57 45.51
CA PHE A 12 9.98 -7.55 44.66
C PHE A 12 10.53 -7.56 43.22
N LEU A 13 11.25 -8.63 42.82
CA LEU A 13 11.85 -8.76 41.49
C LEU A 13 11.36 -9.99 40.71
N GLU A 14 10.32 -10.69 41.17
CA GLU A 14 9.82 -11.90 40.48
C GLU A 14 8.53 -11.67 39.67
N ASN A 15 7.95 -10.47 39.65
CA ASN A 15 6.71 -10.17 38.89
C ASN A 15 6.83 -8.99 37.92
N THR A 16 8.02 -8.68 37.40
CA THR A 16 8.22 -7.52 36.50
C THR A 16 9.10 -7.83 35.28
N ALA A 17 9.13 -9.08 34.84
CA ALA A 17 9.98 -9.53 33.73
C ALA A 17 9.21 -9.92 32.45
N ALA A 18 8.02 -9.38 32.20
CA ALA A 18 7.22 -9.75 31.01
C ALA A 18 6.46 -8.60 30.32
N ILE A 19 6.89 -7.34 30.45
CA ILE A 19 6.26 -6.20 29.74
C ILE A 19 7.33 -5.26 29.17
N GLY A 20 8.22 -5.76 28.33
CA GLY A 20 9.35 -4.98 27.85
C GLY A 20 9.94 -5.45 26.52
N ALA A 21 9.09 -5.76 25.55
CA ALA A 21 9.43 -5.86 24.14
C ALA A 21 8.12 -5.90 23.32
N ILE A 22 7.36 -4.81 23.33
CA ILE A 22 6.28 -4.62 22.35
C ILE A 22 6.87 -3.72 21.27
N GLY A 23 7.10 -4.31 20.10
CA GLY A 23 7.64 -3.64 18.92
C GLY A 23 6.75 -2.48 18.53
N ALA A 24 7.28 -1.27 18.63
CA ALA A 24 6.74 -0.11 17.94
C ALA A 24 7.14 -0.22 16.47
N ILE A 25 6.31 -0.86 15.65
CA ILE A 25 6.37 -0.68 14.20
C ILE A 25 5.81 0.73 13.96
N GLY A 26 6.71 1.69 13.70
CA GLY A 26 6.35 3.04 13.25
C GLY A 26 6.29 4.11 14.35
N ALA A 27 7.45 4.63 14.76
CA ALA A 27 7.65 6.04 15.14
C ALA A 27 9.12 6.27 15.56
N SER A 28 10.03 6.31 14.60
CA SER A 28 11.37 6.87 14.85
C SER A 28 11.88 7.64 13.64
N GLN A 29 11.17 8.74 13.33
CA GLN A 29 11.78 9.87 12.64
C GLN A 29 12.77 10.54 13.61
N LEU A 30 13.99 10.00 13.69
CA LEU A 30 15.11 10.73 14.28
C LEU A 30 15.58 11.77 13.27
N ILE A 31 15.26 13.03 13.54
CA ILE A 31 15.84 14.20 12.87
C ILE A 31 17.37 14.12 13.03
N ARG A 32 18.09 13.65 12.01
CA ARG A 32 19.56 13.70 11.97
C ARG A 32 19.99 15.11 11.58
N SER A 33 20.50 15.88 12.54
CA SER A 33 21.24 17.11 12.25
C SER A 33 22.58 16.76 11.60
N CYS A 34 22.91 17.40 10.48
CA CYS A 34 24.16 17.17 9.75
C CYS A 34 25.40 17.50 10.59
N SER A 35 26.26 16.51 10.80
CA SER A 35 27.69 16.68 11.06
C SER A 35 28.42 15.48 10.42
N PRO A 36 29.59 15.68 9.78
CA PRO A 36 30.32 14.59 9.15
C PRO A 36 31.14 13.86 10.22
N GLU A 37 30.49 12.91 10.91
CA GLU A 37 31.18 11.85 11.65
C GLU A 37 30.95 10.54 10.89
N GLU A 38 32.02 9.74 10.77
CA GLU A 38 32.00 8.40 10.19
C GLU A 38 30.76 7.65 10.66
N ALA A 39 29.95 7.14 9.71
CA ALA A 39 28.73 6.42 10.01
C ALA A 39 29.05 5.23 10.92
N ALA A 40 28.87 5.41 12.22
CA ALA A 40 28.94 4.35 13.20
C ALA A 40 27.96 3.26 12.74
N SER A 41 28.45 2.03 12.60
CA SER A 41 27.58 0.87 12.35
C SER A 41 26.53 0.83 13.44
N SER A 42 25.29 1.15 13.12
CA SER A 42 24.20 0.99 14.07
C SER A 42 23.97 -0.50 14.29
N GLU A 43 23.79 -0.89 15.55
CA GLU A 43 23.48 -2.27 15.92
C GLU A 43 22.28 -2.77 15.12
N LEU A 44 22.40 -3.96 14.53
CA LEU A 44 21.33 -4.58 13.76
C LEU A 44 20.19 -4.94 14.71
N VAL A 45 19.03 -4.30 14.53
CA VAL A 45 17.81 -4.65 15.24
C VAL A 45 17.01 -5.61 14.38
N GLU A 46 16.85 -6.84 14.84
CA GLU A 46 16.04 -7.83 14.15
C GLU A 46 14.56 -7.44 14.23
N PRO A 47 13.83 -7.44 13.10
CA PRO A 47 12.40 -7.16 13.12
C PRO A 47 11.65 -8.26 13.86
N SER A 48 10.60 -7.88 14.58
CA SER A 48 9.70 -8.81 15.27
C SER A 48 8.36 -8.84 14.57
N PHE A 49 7.77 -10.04 14.48
CA PHE A 49 6.54 -10.27 13.77
C PHE A 49 5.55 -11.05 14.63
N LEU A 50 4.27 -10.72 14.46
CA LEU A 50 3.18 -11.46 15.08
C LEU A 50 2.65 -12.51 14.12
N ALA A 51 2.61 -13.76 14.57
CA ALA A 51 1.99 -14.86 13.81
C ALA A 51 0.47 -14.67 13.69
N THR A 52 -0.18 -14.08 14.71
CA THR A 52 -1.61 -13.75 14.72
C THR A 52 -1.84 -12.52 15.59
N ALA A 53 -2.92 -11.78 15.33
CA ALA A 53 -3.32 -10.66 16.14
C ALA A 53 -3.71 -11.11 17.57
N PRO A 54 -3.39 -10.32 18.61
CA PRO A 54 -3.75 -10.67 19.99
C PRO A 54 -5.27 -10.75 20.15
N ASP A 55 -5.79 -11.62 21.00
CA ASP A 55 -7.24 -11.74 21.25
C ASP A 55 -7.84 -10.50 21.96
N GLY A 56 -9.16 -10.35 21.92
CA GLY A 56 -9.87 -9.23 22.55
C GLY A 56 -11.37 -9.23 22.23
N GLU A 57 -12.04 -8.14 22.58
CA GLU A 57 -13.46 -7.95 22.24
C GLU A 57 -13.71 -8.09 20.72
N PRO A 58 -14.92 -8.52 20.31
CA PRO A 58 -15.27 -8.63 18.90
C PRO A 58 -15.09 -7.30 18.15
N LEU A 59 -14.26 -7.31 17.10
CA LEU A 59 -14.15 -6.19 16.15
C LEU A 59 -15.05 -6.47 14.94
N LYS A 60 -15.88 -5.49 14.59
CA LYS A 60 -16.83 -5.54 13.48
C LYS A 60 -16.27 -4.76 12.29
N ALA A 61 -16.10 -5.42 11.16
CA ALA A 61 -15.64 -4.77 9.93
C ALA A 61 -16.77 -4.63 8.90
N GLY A 62 -16.76 -3.50 8.20
CA GLY A 62 -17.55 -3.25 7.00
C GLY A 62 -16.67 -3.23 5.75
N VAL A 63 -17.16 -3.78 4.63
CA VAL A 63 -16.40 -3.83 3.37
C VAL A 63 -17.03 -2.93 2.31
N ILE A 64 -16.25 -2.04 1.72
CA ILE A 64 -16.68 -1.17 0.61
C ILE A 64 -15.89 -1.55 -0.64
N GLY A 65 -16.60 -2.08 -1.64
CA GLY A 65 -16.04 -2.71 -2.83
C GLY A 65 -15.96 -4.23 -2.65
N CYS A 66 -16.94 -4.95 -3.20
CA CYS A 66 -17.13 -6.40 -3.10
C CYS A 66 -16.55 -7.15 -4.30
N GLY A 67 -15.54 -6.57 -4.96
CA GLY A 67 -14.76 -7.24 -6.01
C GLY A 67 -13.78 -8.27 -5.44
N GLY A 68 -13.00 -8.91 -6.31
CA GLY A 68 -12.08 -9.99 -5.90
C GLY A 68 -11.08 -9.58 -4.81
N ARG A 69 -10.53 -8.36 -4.87
CA ARG A 69 -9.63 -7.84 -3.84
C ARG A 69 -10.34 -7.55 -2.53
N GLY A 70 -11.56 -6.99 -2.57
CA GLY A 70 -12.38 -6.76 -1.38
C GLY A 70 -12.78 -8.06 -0.67
N THR A 71 -13.16 -9.10 -1.43
CA THR A 71 -13.36 -10.46 -0.88
C THR A 71 -12.08 -10.99 -0.24
N GLY A 72 -10.93 -10.81 -0.91
CA GLY A 72 -9.63 -11.19 -0.37
C GLY A 72 -9.30 -10.51 0.95
N ALA A 73 -9.39 -9.17 1.01
CA ALA A 73 -9.12 -8.38 2.21
C ALA A 73 -10.08 -8.72 3.36
N ALA A 74 -11.35 -9.00 3.08
CA ALA A 74 -12.29 -9.47 4.10
C ALA A 74 -11.88 -10.82 4.69
N ILE A 75 -11.41 -11.75 3.85
CA ILE A 75 -10.89 -13.05 4.31
C ILE A 75 -9.58 -12.86 5.07
N ASN A 76 -8.66 -12.02 4.58
CA ASN A 76 -7.40 -11.73 5.25
C ASN A 76 -7.64 -11.10 6.65
N HIS A 77 -8.65 -10.23 6.78
CA HIS A 77 -9.09 -9.72 8.07
C HIS A 77 -9.57 -10.84 9.01
N LEU A 78 -10.43 -11.75 8.53
CA LEU A 78 -10.92 -12.88 9.34
C LEU A 78 -9.79 -13.85 9.74
N ASP A 79 -8.77 -14.00 8.89
CA ASP A 79 -7.61 -14.87 9.13
C ASP A 79 -6.56 -14.23 10.06
N ALA A 80 -6.63 -12.92 10.27
CA ALA A 80 -5.63 -12.21 11.06
C ALA A 80 -5.65 -12.63 12.55
N GLY A 81 -6.80 -13.04 13.08
CA GLY A 81 -6.89 -13.50 14.46
C GLY A 81 -8.31 -13.72 14.97
N PRO A 82 -8.45 -14.07 16.26
CA PRO A 82 -9.75 -14.36 16.87
C PRO A 82 -10.62 -13.11 17.03
N ASN A 83 -11.93 -13.33 17.13
CA ASN A 83 -12.94 -12.30 17.41
C ASN A 83 -12.97 -11.17 16.37
N LEU A 84 -12.81 -11.51 15.09
CA LEU A 84 -12.90 -10.60 13.94
C LEU A 84 -14.12 -10.99 13.09
N ASN A 85 -14.93 -10.00 12.69
CA ASN A 85 -16.19 -10.25 12.00
C ASN A 85 -16.35 -9.33 10.79
N ILE A 86 -17.03 -9.82 9.74
CA ILE A 86 -17.59 -8.96 8.69
C ILE A 86 -19.08 -8.83 8.97
N VAL A 87 -19.59 -7.61 9.13
CA VAL A 87 -21.00 -7.36 9.49
C VAL A 87 -21.77 -6.51 8.50
N ALA A 88 -21.07 -5.80 7.60
CA ALA A 88 -21.68 -4.97 6.57
C ALA A 88 -20.87 -5.02 5.27
N ALA A 89 -21.55 -4.86 4.14
CA ALA A 89 -20.89 -4.82 2.83
C ALA A 89 -21.62 -3.89 1.86
N GLY A 90 -20.86 -3.20 1.01
CA GLY A 90 -21.37 -2.25 0.04
C GLY A 90 -20.64 -2.32 -1.29
N ASP A 91 -21.38 -2.34 -2.39
CA ASP A 91 -20.84 -2.26 -3.75
C ASP A 91 -21.81 -1.52 -4.67
N VAL A 92 -21.34 -0.90 -5.73
CA VAL A 92 -22.24 -0.28 -6.73
C VAL A 92 -23.09 -1.35 -7.43
N PHE A 93 -22.60 -2.59 -7.53
CA PHE A 93 -23.22 -3.68 -8.26
C PHE A 93 -23.72 -4.81 -7.36
N GLN A 94 -25.02 -5.16 -7.48
CA GLN A 94 -25.62 -6.28 -6.75
C GLN A 94 -24.92 -7.61 -7.02
N ASP A 95 -24.53 -7.90 -8.27
CA ASP A 95 -23.86 -9.16 -8.62
C ASP A 95 -22.49 -9.32 -7.93
N ARG A 96 -21.81 -8.21 -7.64
CA ARG A 96 -20.55 -8.24 -6.86
C ARG A 96 -20.81 -8.55 -5.40
N LEU A 97 -21.83 -7.92 -4.82
CA LEU A 97 -22.24 -8.14 -3.44
C LEU A 97 -22.71 -9.59 -3.21
N ASP A 98 -23.51 -10.14 -4.11
CA ASP A 98 -23.99 -11.52 -4.04
C ASP A 98 -22.83 -12.52 -4.11
N LYS A 99 -21.88 -12.30 -5.03
CA LYS A 99 -20.69 -13.14 -5.14
C LYS A 99 -19.84 -13.06 -3.88
N PHE A 100 -19.62 -11.86 -3.35
CA PHE A 100 -18.86 -11.65 -2.11
C PHE A 100 -19.47 -12.43 -0.93
N ARG A 101 -20.79 -12.35 -0.76
CA ARG A 101 -21.51 -13.10 0.29
C ARG A 101 -21.36 -14.62 0.12
N SER A 102 -21.49 -15.11 -1.12
CA SER A 102 -21.30 -16.53 -1.42
C SER A 102 -19.88 -16.99 -1.09
N ASP A 103 -18.87 -16.23 -1.49
CA ASP A 103 -17.46 -16.56 -1.24
C ASP A 103 -17.13 -16.54 0.27
N LEU A 104 -17.69 -15.60 1.04
CA LEU A 104 -17.53 -15.55 2.50
C LEU A 104 -18.18 -16.75 3.19
N LYS A 105 -19.39 -17.12 2.79
CA LYS A 105 -20.08 -18.30 3.32
C LYS A 105 -19.31 -19.57 3.02
N GLU A 106 -18.83 -19.74 1.78
CA GLU A 106 -18.08 -20.92 1.38
C GLU A 106 -16.73 -21.05 2.11
N LYS A 107 -15.98 -19.95 2.20
CA LYS A 107 -14.58 -20.00 2.67
C LYS A 107 -14.43 -19.85 4.18
N ARG A 108 -15.34 -19.15 4.83
CA ARG A 108 -15.24 -18.80 6.27
C ARG A 108 -16.53 -19.02 7.04
N ASN A 109 -17.58 -19.56 6.42
CA ASN A 109 -18.89 -19.76 7.04
C ASN A 109 -19.47 -18.47 7.65
N VAL A 110 -19.22 -17.33 6.99
CA VAL A 110 -19.73 -16.02 7.38
C VAL A 110 -20.95 -15.69 6.52
N GLU A 111 -22.08 -15.42 7.16
CA GLU A 111 -23.31 -14.97 6.52
C GLU A 111 -23.61 -13.52 6.91
N LEU A 112 -23.88 -12.69 5.91
CA LEU A 112 -24.32 -11.31 6.11
C LEU A 112 -25.82 -11.21 5.99
N ASP A 113 -26.43 -10.46 6.90
CA ASP A 113 -27.85 -10.09 6.83
C ASP A 113 -28.11 -9.22 5.59
N ASP A 114 -29.24 -9.45 4.91
CA ASP A 114 -29.64 -8.68 3.72
C ASP A 114 -29.75 -7.18 4.04
N SER A 115 -30.16 -6.82 5.26
CA SER A 115 -30.28 -5.43 5.72
C SER A 115 -28.93 -4.73 5.91
N MET A 116 -27.82 -5.48 5.97
CA MET A 116 -26.45 -4.98 6.08
C MET A 116 -25.68 -5.03 4.75
N CYS A 117 -26.41 -5.30 3.66
CA CYS A 117 -25.88 -5.39 2.31
C CYS A 117 -26.43 -4.20 1.49
N PHE A 118 -25.55 -3.31 1.05
CA PHE A 118 -25.93 -2.05 0.44
C PHE A 118 -25.48 -1.97 -1.03
N THR A 119 -26.32 -1.42 -1.89
CA THR A 119 -25.97 -1.18 -3.30
C THR A 119 -26.16 0.26 -3.72
N GLY A 120 -25.40 0.69 -4.74
CA GLY A 120 -25.41 2.04 -5.27
C GLY A 120 -24.16 2.86 -4.93
N PHE A 121 -24.05 4.05 -5.52
CA PHE A 121 -22.91 4.95 -5.28
C PHE A 121 -22.85 5.48 -3.85
N ASP A 122 -23.96 5.48 -3.10
CA ASP A 122 -24.04 5.86 -1.69
C ASP A 122 -23.85 4.68 -0.72
N ALA A 123 -23.68 3.45 -1.22
CA ALA A 123 -23.52 2.25 -0.40
C ALA A 123 -22.38 2.38 0.62
N PHE A 124 -21.29 3.08 0.27
CA PHE A 124 -20.16 3.30 1.15
C PHE A 124 -20.55 4.06 2.43
N LYS A 125 -21.43 5.06 2.33
CA LYS A 125 -21.91 5.84 3.48
C LYS A 125 -22.71 4.95 4.43
N ARG A 126 -23.58 4.10 3.87
CA ARG A 126 -24.41 3.16 4.63
C ARG A 126 -23.58 2.10 5.35
N VAL A 127 -22.49 1.61 4.75
CA VAL A 127 -21.52 0.74 5.43
C VAL A 127 -20.86 1.48 6.60
N ILE A 128 -20.41 2.72 6.41
CA ILE A 128 -19.75 3.51 7.45
C ILE A 128 -20.71 3.84 8.61
N GLU A 129 -21.98 4.14 8.31
CA GLU A 129 -23.04 4.43 9.28
C GLU A 129 -23.53 3.19 10.04
N SER A 130 -23.17 1.99 9.58
CA SER A 130 -23.46 0.74 10.30
C SER A 130 -22.63 0.61 11.58
N ASP A 131 -22.99 -0.36 12.42
CA ASP A 131 -22.26 -0.70 13.66
C ASP A 131 -20.96 -1.45 13.36
N VAL A 132 -19.99 -0.73 12.80
CA VAL A 132 -18.64 -1.20 12.43
C VAL A 132 -17.57 -0.41 13.18
N ASP A 133 -16.48 -1.09 13.54
CA ASP A 133 -15.27 -0.50 14.13
C ASP A 133 -14.20 -0.24 13.06
N ILE A 134 -14.11 -1.14 12.08
CA ILE A 134 -13.13 -1.13 10.98
C ILE A 134 -13.88 -1.01 9.65
N VAL A 135 -13.35 -0.21 8.74
CA VAL A 135 -13.82 -0.15 7.35
C VAL A 135 -12.70 -0.61 6.42
N ILE A 136 -12.99 -1.62 5.61
CA ILE A 136 -12.11 -2.16 4.57
C ILE A 136 -12.49 -1.49 3.26
N LEU A 137 -11.62 -0.61 2.76
CA LEU A 137 -11.80 0.05 1.47
C LEU A 137 -11.14 -0.79 0.38
N ALA A 138 -11.89 -1.20 -0.65
CA ALA A 138 -11.39 -2.01 -1.77
C ALA A 138 -12.02 -1.61 -3.12
N THR A 139 -12.53 -0.38 -3.22
CA THR A 139 -13.02 0.23 -4.46
C THR A 139 -11.87 0.67 -5.36
N PRO A 140 -12.14 0.94 -6.66
CA PRO A 140 -11.17 1.60 -7.52
C PRO A 140 -10.56 2.85 -6.86
N PRO A 141 -9.26 3.13 -7.10
CA PRO A 141 -8.50 4.20 -6.44
C PRO A 141 -9.14 5.58 -6.47
N TYR A 142 -9.86 5.91 -7.54
CA TYR A 142 -10.57 7.18 -7.67
C TYR A 142 -11.48 7.55 -6.48
N PHE A 143 -12.23 6.57 -5.97
CA PHE A 143 -13.25 6.79 -4.94
C PHE A 143 -12.68 6.94 -3.53
N ARG A 144 -11.42 6.56 -3.39
CA ARG A 144 -10.77 6.29 -2.13
C ARG A 144 -10.53 7.52 -1.27
N PRO A 145 -10.17 8.69 -1.83
CA PRO A 145 -10.06 9.91 -1.04
C PRO A 145 -11.36 10.31 -0.35
N GLU A 146 -12.51 10.21 -1.04
CA GLU A 146 -13.82 10.50 -0.45
C GLU A 146 -14.20 9.46 0.61
N HIS A 147 -14.04 8.17 0.29
CA HIS A 147 -14.40 7.10 1.21
C HIS A 147 -13.54 7.14 2.49
N PHE A 148 -12.24 7.42 2.38
CA PHE A 148 -11.36 7.50 3.55
C PHE A 148 -11.72 8.71 4.42
N GLN A 149 -11.94 9.89 3.83
CA GLN A 149 -12.37 11.07 4.58
C GLN A 149 -13.67 10.79 5.36
N ALA A 150 -14.65 10.15 4.74
CA ALA A 150 -15.90 9.77 5.40
C ALA A 150 -15.69 8.80 6.58
N CYS A 151 -14.74 7.86 6.47
CA CYS A 151 -14.38 6.95 7.57
C CYS A 151 -13.76 7.71 8.74
N VAL A 152 -12.86 8.66 8.47
CA VAL A 152 -12.20 9.48 9.50
C VAL A 152 -13.21 10.36 10.24
N GLU A 153 -14.12 10.99 9.51
CA GLU A 153 -15.21 11.80 10.08
C GLU A 153 -16.15 10.97 10.95
N ALA A 154 -16.43 9.73 10.54
CA ALA A 154 -17.21 8.77 11.32
C ALA A 154 -16.40 8.04 12.41
N ARG A 155 -15.13 8.42 12.61
CA ARG A 155 -14.20 7.87 13.61
C ARG A 155 -14.01 6.35 13.51
N LYS A 156 -13.87 5.83 12.29
CA LYS A 156 -13.66 4.40 12.02
C LYS A 156 -12.18 4.10 11.79
N HIS A 157 -11.71 2.96 12.29
CA HIS A 157 -10.42 2.41 11.86
C HIS A 157 -10.50 1.98 10.40
N VAL A 158 -9.37 2.02 9.69
CA VAL A 158 -9.39 1.78 8.25
C VAL A 158 -8.28 0.81 7.84
N PHE A 159 -8.68 -0.22 7.09
CA PHE A 159 -7.76 -0.86 6.15
C PHE A 159 -8.06 -0.31 4.76
N MET A 160 -7.03 0.14 4.06
CA MET A 160 -7.19 0.59 2.70
C MET A 160 -6.14 -0.03 1.77
N GLU A 161 -6.53 -0.97 0.89
CA GLU A 161 -5.88 -1.21 -0.41
C GLU A 161 -5.18 -0.01 -1.06
N LYS A 162 -4.12 -0.29 -1.82
CA LYS A 162 -3.48 0.69 -2.70
C LYS A 162 -4.11 0.66 -4.11
N PRO A 163 -3.74 1.60 -4.99
CA PRO A 163 -3.29 2.94 -4.68
C PRO A 163 -4.42 3.75 -4.01
N VAL A 164 -4.03 4.79 -3.27
CA VAL A 164 -4.92 5.65 -2.46
C VAL A 164 -5.55 6.80 -3.24
N ALA A 165 -5.02 7.13 -4.43
CA ALA A 165 -5.54 8.17 -5.31
C ALA A 165 -5.06 8.00 -6.76
N VAL A 166 -5.71 8.71 -7.69
CA VAL A 166 -5.33 8.75 -9.12
C VAL A 166 -4.77 10.10 -9.58
N ASP A 167 -4.84 11.13 -8.74
CA ASP A 167 -4.42 12.50 -9.04
C ASP A 167 -3.87 13.22 -7.78
N PRO A 168 -3.19 14.38 -7.93
CA PRO A 168 -2.52 15.05 -6.84
C PRO A 168 -3.47 15.63 -5.81
N ALA A 169 -4.63 16.13 -6.24
CA ALA A 169 -5.63 16.65 -5.32
C ALA A 169 -6.16 15.53 -4.39
N GLY A 170 -6.44 14.34 -4.95
CA GLY A 170 -6.80 13.15 -4.19
C GLY A 170 -5.68 12.65 -3.28
N ALA A 171 -4.43 12.66 -3.74
CA ALA A 171 -3.29 12.27 -2.90
C ALA A 171 -3.14 13.22 -1.70
N ARG A 172 -3.28 14.54 -1.92
CA ARG A 172 -3.23 15.54 -0.84
C ARG A 172 -4.39 15.41 0.14
N SER A 173 -5.59 15.10 -0.33
CA SER A 173 -6.72 14.90 0.60
C SER A 173 -6.53 13.64 1.44
N ILE A 174 -5.94 12.56 0.91
CA ILE A 174 -5.53 11.41 1.74
C ILE A 174 -4.50 11.82 2.79
N MET A 175 -3.49 12.61 2.45
CA MET A 175 -2.50 13.11 3.42
C MET A 175 -3.17 13.95 4.52
N ALA A 176 -4.12 14.81 4.18
CA ALA A 176 -4.87 15.60 5.15
C ALA A 176 -5.76 14.72 6.05
N ALA A 177 -6.50 13.76 5.47
CA ALA A 177 -7.31 12.80 6.21
C ALA A 177 -6.46 11.90 7.12
N SER A 178 -5.24 11.55 6.70
CA SER A 178 -4.28 10.80 7.50
C SER A 178 -3.95 11.53 8.81
N LYS A 179 -3.66 12.83 8.74
CA LYS A 179 -3.37 13.66 9.94
C LYS A 179 -4.59 13.80 10.85
N GLN A 180 -5.79 13.87 10.27
CA GLN A 180 -7.03 13.86 11.04
C GLN A 180 -7.25 12.52 11.75
N ALA A 181 -6.96 11.40 11.08
CA ALA A 181 -7.04 10.07 11.66
C ALA A 181 -6.05 9.89 12.82
N GLU A 182 -4.81 10.34 12.64
CA GLU A 182 -3.78 10.35 13.68
C GLU A 182 -4.26 11.13 14.91
N ALA A 183 -4.69 12.39 14.72
CA ALA A 183 -5.20 13.24 15.79
C ALA A 183 -6.46 12.66 16.48
N ALA A 184 -7.25 11.86 15.77
CA ALA A 184 -8.45 11.21 16.29
C ALA A 184 -8.17 9.91 17.06
N GLY A 185 -6.91 9.42 17.09
CA GLY A 185 -6.54 8.15 17.70
C GLY A 185 -6.94 6.92 16.87
N LEU A 186 -7.16 7.09 15.56
CA LEU A 186 -7.55 6.00 14.66
C LEU A 186 -6.31 5.27 14.14
N CYS A 187 -6.41 3.94 14.03
CA CYS A 187 -5.46 3.13 13.27
C CYS A 187 -5.86 3.05 11.79
N VAL A 188 -4.88 3.24 10.91
CA VAL A 188 -5.02 3.20 9.46
C VAL A 188 -3.83 2.44 8.86
N VAL A 189 -4.10 1.26 8.29
CA VAL A 189 -3.13 0.47 7.54
C VAL A 189 -3.51 0.50 6.06
N THR A 190 -2.50 0.56 5.19
CA THR A 190 -2.70 0.56 3.75
C THR A 190 -2.19 -0.73 3.09
N GLY A 191 -2.74 -1.10 1.94
CA GLY A 191 -2.43 -2.34 1.18
C GLY A 191 -1.02 -2.38 0.55
N THR A 192 -0.05 -1.72 1.17
CA THR A 192 1.38 -1.73 0.84
C THR A 192 2.04 -2.98 1.40
N GLN A 193 1.58 -4.17 0.98
CA GLN A 193 1.90 -5.46 1.64
C GLN A 193 3.38 -5.77 1.82
N ARG A 194 4.25 -5.21 0.96
CA ARG A 194 5.70 -5.35 1.09
C ARG A 194 6.24 -4.71 2.37
N ARG A 195 5.56 -3.70 2.91
CA ARG A 195 5.88 -3.12 4.22
C ARG A 195 5.56 -4.06 5.38
N HIS A 196 4.72 -5.07 5.20
CA HIS A 196 4.38 -6.03 6.25
C HIS A 196 5.02 -7.40 6.00
N GLN A 197 5.58 -7.62 4.82
CA GLN A 197 6.26 -8.85 4.46
C GLN A 197 7.59 -8.99 5.21
N TRP A 198 7.81 -10.13 5.85
CA TRP A 198 8.95 -10.30 6.76
C TRP A 198 10.28 -10.23 6.02
N SER A 199 10.33 -10.75 4.80
CA SER A 199 11.51 -10.66 3.96
C SER A 199 11.93 -9.20 3.69
N TYR A 200 11.00 -8.32 3.33
CA TYR A 200 11.31 -6.89 3.09
C TYR A 200 11.70 -6.16 4.37
N GLN A 201 11.02 -6.43 5.48
CA GLN A 201 11.38 -5.87 6.80
C GLN A 201 12.80 -6.27 7.23
N ASN A 202 13.19 -7.52 6.97
CA ASN A 202 14.57 -7.98 7.19
C ASN A 202 15.56 -7.25 6.28
N MET A 203 15.26 -7.14 4.99
CA MET A 203 16.13 -6.41 4.05
C MET A 203 16.32 -4.95 4.46
N LEU A 204 15.24 -4.28 4.89
CA LEU A 204 15.32 -2.91 5.41
C LEU A 204 16.16 -2.82 6.69
N ALA A 205 16.05 -3.78 7.62
CA ALA A 205 16.86 -3.80 8.83
C ALA A 205 18.37 -3.87 8.51
N ARG A 206 18.77 -4.67 7.50
CA ARG A 206 20.17 -4.78 7.05
C ARG A 206 20.63 -3.55 6.27
N LEU A 207 19.74 -2.94 5.48
CA LEU A 207 20.01 -1.65 4.87
C LEU A 207 20.32 -0.61 5.96
N ASN A 208 19.46 -0.52 6.98
CA ASN A 208 19.58 0.44 8.07
C ASN A 208 20.79 0.21 8.97
N SER A 209 21.28 -1.03 9.10
CA SER A 209 22.54 -1.32 9.81
C SER A 209 23.80 -0.89 9.04
N GLY A 210 23.64 -0.44 7.79
CA GLY A 210 24.73 0.03 6.93
C GLY A 210 25.44 -1.09 6.17
N MET A 211 24.83 -2.29 6.06
CA MET A 211 25.44 -3.47 5.42
C MET A 211 25.93 -3.19 3.99
N MET A 212 25.20 -2.38 3.22
CA MET A 212 25.55 -2.00 1.85
C MET A 212 26.01 -0.54 1.69
N GLY A 213 26.22 0.18 2.80
CA GLY A 213 26.57 1.60 2.80
C GLY A 213 25.41 2.52 2.38
N ASP A 214 25.73 3.72 1.90
CA ASP A 214 24.73 4.69 1.47
C ASP A 214 24.16 4.32 0.10
N ILE A 215 22.84 4.45 -0.09
CA ILE A 215 22.19 4.24 -1.39
C ILE A 215 22.69 5.28 -2.41
N VAL A 216 23.13 4.80 -3.58
CA VAL A 216 23.59 5.65 -4.70
C VAL A 216 22.66 5.59 -5.91
N SER A 217 21.92 4.50 -6.09
CA SER A 217 20.88 4.38 -7.11
C SER A 217 19.91 3.25 -6.82
N THR A 218 18.72 3.32 -7.42
CA THR A 218 17.74 2.24 -7.39
C THR A 218 17.20 1.99 -8.80
N ASN A 219 16.78 0.75 -9.06
CA ASN A 219 15.99 0.39 -10.22
C ASN A 219 14.78 -0.45 -9.79
N VAL A 220 13.62 -0.14 -10.34
CA VAL A 220 12.35 -0.78 -9.96
C VAL A 220 11.58 -1.24 -11.19
N TYR A 221 11.05 -2.46 -11.12
CA TYR A 221 10.44 -3.14 -12.26
C TYR A 221 9.05 -3.70 -11.94
N TRP A 222 8.08 -3.41 -12.80
CA TRP A 222 6.81 -4.15 -12.88
C TRP A 222 6.49 -4.46 -14.34
N ASN A 223 7.20 -5.43 -14.89
CA ASN A 223 7.03 -5.90 -16.26
C ASN A 223 6.28 -7.22 -16.25
N MET A 224 5.08 -7.20 -16.80
CA MET A 224 4.21 -8.37 -16.90
C MET A 224 3.52 -8.45 -18.27
N GLY A 225 2.74 -9.52 -18.44
CA GLY A 225 1.83 -9.67 -19.56
C GLY A 225 0.67 -8.68 -19.51
N LYS A 226 -0.17 -8.71 -20.54
CA LYS A 226 -1.40 -7.92 -20.61
C LYS A 226 -2.33 -8.28 -19.44
N LEU A 227 -3.01 -7.26 -18.90
CA LEU A 227 -4.07 -7.44 -17.89
C LEU A 227 -5.44 -7.76 -18.50
N TRP A 228 -6.39 -8.16 -17.67
CA TRP A 228 -7.77 -8.44 -18.06
C TRP A 228 -8.48 -7.18 -18.60
N HIS A 229 -9.53 -7.40 -19.39
CA HIS A 229 -10.44 -6.36 -19.87
C HIS A 229 -11.84 -6.93 -20.02
N VAL A 230 -12.84 -6.06 -19.94
CA VAL A 230 -14.25 -6.41 -20.16
C VAL A 230 -14.67 -5.94 -21.56
N LYS A 231 -15.50 -6.73 -22.24
CA LYS A 231 -16.13 -6.31 -23.50
C LYS A 231 -17.42 -5.55 -23.17
N PRO A 232 -17.69 -4.38 -23.81
CA PRO A 232 -18.94 -3.65 -23.60
C PRO A 232 -20.09 -4.44 -24.21
N SER A 233 -20.86 -5.16 -23.41
CA SER A 233 -21.98 -5.96 -23.88
C SER A 233 -23.20 -5.71 -22.99
N GLY A 234 -24.20 -5.00 -23.52
CA GLY A 234 -25.46 -4.73 -22.82
C GLY A 234 -25.39 -3.74 -21.65
N MET A 235 -24.27 -3.05 -21.48
CA MET A 235 -24.02 -2.11 -20.37
C MET A 235 -24.12 -0.67 -20.84
N ASN A 236 -24.52 0.23 -19.94
CA ASN A 236 -24.31 1.67 -20.14
C ASN A 236 -22.83 2.04 -19.97
N GLU A 237 -22.44 3.26 -20.34
CA GLU A 237 -21.04 3.69 -20.35
C GLU A 237 -20.40 3.67 -18.96
N MET A 238 -21.04 4.26 -17.94
CA MET A 238 -20.55 4.25 -16.56
C MET A 238 -20.36 2.82 -16.04
N GLU A 239 -21.36 1.95 -16.23
CA GLU A 239 -21.26 0.55 -15.83
C GLU A 239 -20.09 -0.16 -16.53
N TYR A 240 -19.93 0.06 -17.84
CA TYR A 240 -18.83 -0.52 -18.60
C TYR A 240 -17.47 -0.05 -18.04
N MET A 241 -17.30 1.25 -17.81
CA MET A 241 -16.05 1.79 -17.27
C MET A 241 -15.75 1.25 -15.88
N LEU A 242 -16.74 1.17 -14.98
CA LEU A 242 -16.56 0.61 -13.64
C LEU A 242 -16.25 -0.90 -13.66
N ARG A 243 -16.85 -1.66 -14.59
CA ARG A 243 -16.54 -3.09 -14.75
C ARG A 243 -15.17 -3.32 -15.39
N ASP A 244 -14.71 -2.39 -16.23
CA ASP A 244 -13.39 -2.39 -16.90
C ASP A 244 -12.37 -1.47 -16.21
N TRP A 245 -12.58 -1.15 -14.93
CA TRP A 245 -11.97 0.00 -14.25
C TRP A 245 -10.45 0.12 -14.37
N VAL A 246 -9.74 -1.01 -14.41
CA VAL A 246 -8.27 -1.01 -14.42
C VAL A 246 -7.70 -0.41 -15.71
N ASN A 247 -8.47 -0.41 -16.79
CA ASN A 247 -8.07 0.12 -18.09
C ASN A 247 -8.35 1.63 -18.25
N TRP A 248 -9.02 2.28 -17.29
CA TRP A 248 -9.36 3.69 -17.33
C TRP A 248 -8.55 4.50 -16.32
N THR A 249 -7.80 5.49 -16.82
CA THR A 249 -6.88 6.32 -16.05
C THR A 249 -7.60 7.06 -14.92
N TRP A 250 -8.83 7.50 -15.14
CA TRP A 250 -9.59 8.17 -14.08
C TRP A 250 -9.99 7.24 -12.93
N LEU A 251 -10.09 5.93 -13.16
CA LEU A 251 -10.43 4.94 -12.13
C LEU A 251 -9.19 4.35 -11.47
N SER A 252 -8.21 3.94 -12.27
CA SER A 252 -7.03 3.19 -11.83
C SER A 252 -5.77 4.04 -11.66
N GLY A 253 -5.72 5.19 -12.34
CA GLY A 253 -4.53 6.01 -12.43
C GLY A 253 -3.51 5.52 -13.47
N ASP A 254 -3.84 4.51 -14.29
CA ASP A 254 -2.93 3.73 -15.15
C ASP A 254 -2.06 2.74 -14.33
N HIS A 255 -1.49 1.73 -14.98
CA HIS A 255 -0.75 0.63 -14.36
C HIS A 255 0.51 1.08 -13.61
N ILE A 256 1.10 2.24 -13.96
CA ILE A 256 2.18 2.83 -13.16
C ILE A 256 1.69 3.21 -11.75
N VAL A 257 0.45 3.69 -11.63
CA VAL A 257 -0.19 4.04 -10.36
C VAL A 257 -0.84 2.81 -9.71
N GLU A 258 -1.48 1.94 -10.48
CA GLU A 258 -2.25 0.81 -9.94
C GLU A 258 -1.36 -0.36 -9.50
N GLN A 259 -0.38 -0.75 -10.30
CA GLN A 259 0.47 -1.92 -10.01
C GLN A 259 1.89 -1.54 -9.62
N HIS A 260 2.55 -0.71 -10.44
CA HIS A 260 3.97 -0.39 -10.26
C HIS A 260 4.26 0.43 -9.00
N ILE A 261 3.21 1.06 -8.42
CA ILE A 261 3.29 1.69 -7.10
C ILE A 261 3.92 0.78 -6.04
N HIS A 262 3.75 -0.55 -6.13
CA HIS A 262 4.41 -1.46 -5.18
C HIS A 262 5.93 -1.28 -5.15
N ASN A 263 6.59 -1.25 -6.31
CA ASN A 263 8.04 -1.14 -6.37
C ASN A 263 8.51 0.29 -6.17
N ILE A 264 7.76 1.28 -6.66
CA ILE A 264 8.00 2.70 -6.38
C ILE A 264 7.95 2.95 -4.86
N ASP A 265 6.96 2.37 -4.17
CA ASP A 265 6.82 2.46 -2.72
C ASP A 265 8.01 1.85 -1.99
N VAL A 266 8.45 0.64 -2.36
CA VAL A 266 9.63 0.01 -1.74
C VAL A 266 10.86 0.89 -1.88
N SER A 267 11.09 1.46 -3.05
CA SER A 267 12.27 2.31 -3.28
C SER A 267 12.20 3.60 -2.44
N ASN A 268 11.06 4.31 -2.46
CA ASN A 268 10.82 5.47 -1.60
C ASN A 268 11.00 5.12 -0.12
N TRP A 269 10.47 3.99 0.31
CA TRP A 269 10.51 3.50 1.68
C TRP A 269 11.94 3.20 2.13
N PHE A 270 12.72 2.50 1.30
CA PHE A 270 14.11 2.14 1.61
C PHE A 270 15.02 3.36 1.58
N MET A 271 14.78 4.32 0.69
CA MET A 271 15.48 5.61 0.71
C MET A 271 14.99 6.53 1.84
N GLY A 272 13.79 6.30 2.38
CA GLY A 272 13.15 7.15 3.39
C GLY A 272 12.78 8.54 2.89
N LYS A 273 12.58 8.71 1.57
CA LYS A 273 12.37 10.00 0.92
C LYS A 273 11.48 9.89 -0.32
N THR A 274 11.01 11.03 -0.79
CA THR A 274 10.34 11.19 -2.10
C THR A 274 11.31 11.86 -3.09
N PRO A 275 11.13 11.63 -4.41
CA PRO A 275 11.91 12.33 -5.41
C PRO A 275 11.60 13.84 -5.44
N VAL A 276 12.51 14.63 -5.98
CA VAL A 276 12.37 16.07 -6.21
C VAL A 276 11.89 16.39 -7.63
N GLU A 277 12.21 15.53 -8.60
CA GLU A 277 11.73 15.65 -9.97
C GLU A 277 11.67 14.30 -10.70
N ALA A 278 10.95 14.27 -11.83
CA ALA A 278 10.90 13.15 -12.74
C ALA A 278 10.88 13.60 -14.20
N VAL A 279 11.44 12.75 -15.06
CA VAL A 279 11.30 12.81 -16.50
C VAL A 279 11.13 11.39 -17.03
N GLY A 280 10.36 11.21 -18.09
CA GLY A 280 10.18 9.87 -18.63
C GLY A 280 9.35 9.84 -19.89
N MET A 281 9.13 8.63 -20.37
CA MET A 281 8.34 8.36 -21.56
C MET A 281 7.46 7.13 -21.34
N GLY A 282 6.42 7.02 -22.15
CA GLY A 282 5.54 5.87 -22.17
C GLY A 282 4.74 5.87 -23.46
N SER A 283 3.98 4.80 -23.68
CA SER A 283 3.15 4.71 -24.88
C SER A 283 2.00 3.74 -24.71
N ARG A 284 0.94 3.98 -25.48
CA ARG A 284 -0.11 3.01 -25.76
C ARG A 284 0.15 2.36 -27.12
N LEU A 285 0.35 1.05 -27.11
CA LEU A 285 0.75 0.22 -28.24
C LEU A 285 -0.24 -0.94 -28.51
N ARG A 286 -0.76 -1.60 -27.46
CA ARG A 286 -1.49 -2.88 -27.56
C ARG A 286 -2.79 -2.94 -26.73
N ARG A 287 -3.11 -1.92 -25.94
CA ARG A 287 -4.38 -1.83 -25.18
C ARG A 287 -5.61 -1.97 -26.07
N LEU A 288 -6.54 -2.82 -25.65
CA LEU A 288 -7.81 -3.04 -26.37
C LEU A 288 -8.95 -2.11 -25.93
N THR A 289 -8.94 -1.66 -24.68
CA THR A 289 -9.99 -0.83 -24.06
C THR A 289 -9.36 0.27 -23.23
N GLY A 290 -10.18 1.20 -22.75
CA GLY A 290 -9.75 2.26 -21.85
C GLY A 290 -8.88 3.32 -22.50
N ASP A 291 -8.14 4.11 -21.71
CA ASP A 291 -7.31 5.25 -22.11
C ASP A 291 -5.84 5.17 -21.63
N CYS A 292 -5.48 4.13 -20.86
CA CYS A 292 -4.15 3.89 -20.30
C CYS A 292 -3.05 3.59 -21.33
N TYR A 293 -1.79 3.78 -20.94
CA TYR A 293 -0.59 3.30 -21.62
C TYR A 293 -0.35 1.79 -21.37
N ASP A 294 0.51 1.22 -22.21
CA ASP A 294 1.01 -0.16 -22.10
C ASP A 294 2.35 -0.25 -21.37
N ASN A 295 3.12 0.85 -21.35
CA ASN A 295 4.46 0.91 -20.75
C ASN A 295 4.83 2.32 -20.27
N PHE A 296 5.72 2.36 -19.28
CA PHE A 296 6.41 3.55 -18.81
C PHE A 296 7.89 3.25 -18.54
N SER A 297 8.75 4.23 -18.81
CA SER A 297 10.14 4.30 -18.37
C SER A 297 10.41 5.71 -17.83
N ILE A 298 10.62 5.81 -16.52
CA ILE A 298 10.74 7.07 -15.79
C ILE A 298 12.07 7.10 -15.05
N ASP A 299 12.76 8.23 -15.10
CA ASP A 299 13.85 8.56 -14.21
C ASP A 299 13.34 9.52 -13.13
N PHE A 300 13.43 9.10 -11.87
CA PHE A 300 13.11 9.93 -10.72
C PHE A 300 14.39 10.36 -10.03
N VAL A 301 14.54 11.66 -9.81
CA VAL A 301 15.72 12.25 -9.17
C VAL A 301 15.39 12.60 -7.73
N TYR A 302 16.25 12.21 -6.80
CA TYR A 302 16.18 12.53 -5.37
C TYR A 302 17.22 13.59 -5.02
N ASP A 303 17.25 14.00 -3.75
CA ASP A 303 18.31 14.87 -3.26
C ASP A 303 19.70 14.26 -3.51
N LYS A 304 20.71 15.13 -3.67
CA LYS A 304 22.09 14.74 -3.98
C LYS A 304 22.26 13.92 -5.27
N GLN A 305 21.32 14.02 -6.22
CA GLN A 305 21.39 13.34 -7.52
C GLN A 305 21.43 11.81 -7.40
N VAL A 306 20.71 11.25 -6.43
CA VAL A 306 20.39 9.82 -6.43
C VAL A 306 19.24 9.60 -7.41
N HIS A 307 19.38 8.60 -8.29
CA HIS A 307 18.38 8.29 -9.31
C HIS A 307 17.66 6.99 -9.01
N MET A 308 16.36 6.97 -9.29
CA MET A 308 15.55 5.76 -9.39
C MET A 308 15.11 5.56 -10.84
N GLY A 309 15.69 4.57 -11.51
CA GLY A 309 15.21 4.07 -12.78
C GLY A 309 13.94 3.24 -12.58
N SER A 310 12.83 3.61 -13.21
CA SER A 310 11.55 2.94 -13.06
C SER A 310 11.03 2.46 -14.40
N MET A 311 10.68 1.17 -14.50
CA MET A 311 10.14 0.58 -15.72
C MET A 311 8.97 -0.36 -15.44
N CYS A 312 7.84 -0.13 -16.13
CA CYS A 312 6.70 -1.03 -16.07
C CYS A 312 6.07 -1.25 -17.45
N ARG A 313 5.45 -2.43 -17.63
CA ARG A 313 4.88 -2.86 -18.90
C ARG A 313 3.77 -3.90 -18.70
N GLN A 314 2.73 -3.83 -19.53
CA GLN A 314 1.68 -4.85 -19.67
C GLN A 314 1.54 -5.30 -21.13
N ILE A 315 2.51 -6.06 -21.63
CA ILE A 315 2.52 -6.60 -23.01
C ILE A 315 2.92 -8.07 -22.96
N ASN A 316 2.13 -8.92 -23.64
CA ASN A 316 2.35 -10.36 -23.71
C ASN A 316 3.67 -10.71 -24.40
N ASP A 317 4.16 -11.92 -24.13
CA ASP A 317 5.30 -12.54 -24.84
C ASP A 317 6.59 -11.71 -24.78
N CYS A 318 6.76 -10.95 -23.69
CA CYS A 318 7.93 -10.15 -23.38
C CYS A 318 8.60 -10.64 -22.08
N ALA A 319 9.87 -10.29 -21.87
CA ALA A 319 10.58 -10.60 -20.63
C ALA A 319 9.92 -9.90 -19.43
N ASN A 320 9.62 -10.65 -18.37
CA ASN A 320 8.94 -10.15 -17.17
C ASN A 320 9.92 -10.01 -16.01
N SER A 321 9.64 -9.08 -15.11
CA SER A 321 10.31 -8.94 -13.82
C SER A 321 9.44 -8.09 -12.90
N VAL A 322 9.32 -8.52 -11.65
CA VAL A 322 8.72 -7.74 -10.56
C VAL A 322 9.73 -7.71 -9.42
N SER A 323 10.61 -6.71 -9.45
CA SER A 323 11.77 -6.64 -8.55
C SER A 323 12.24 -5.21 -8.29
N GLU A 324 13.01 -5.05 -7.22
CA GLU A 324 13.75 -3.84 -6.89
C GLU A 324 15.24 -4.17 -6.74
N HIS A 325 16.07 -3.30 -7.28
CA HIS A 325 17.52 -3.43 -7.30
C HIS A 325 18.06 -2.14 -6.70
N ILE A 326 18.73 -2.25 -5.57
CA ILE A 326 19.20 -1.09 -4.81
C ILE A 326 20.71 -1.20 -4.72
N THR A 327 21.41 -0.17 -5.17
CA THR A 327 22.87 -0.11 -5.17
C THR A 327 23.33 0.88 -4.11
N GLY A 328 24.26 0.44 -3.28
CA GLY A 328 24.89 1.26 -2.24
C GLY A 328 26.40 1.36 -2.44
N THR A 329 27.05 2.18 -1.61
CA THR A 329 28.50 2.41 -1.72
C THR A 329 29.36 1.19 -1.39
N LYS A 330 28.83 0.20 -0.66
CA LYS A 330 29.57 -1.01 -0.23
C LYS A 330 29.02 -2.31 -0.81
N GLY A 331 27.87 -2.27 -1.46
CA GLY A 331 27.22 -3.46 -2.01
C GLY A 331 25.91 -3.13 -2.71
N TYR A 332 25.12 -4.15 -3.00
CA TYR A 332 23.80 -4.01 -3.60
C TYR A 332 22.85 -5.07 -3.05
N MET A 333 21.56 -4.83 -3.19
CA MET A 333 20.52 -5.79 -2.85
C MET A 333 19.50 -5.95 -3.96
N ILE A 334 18.90 -7.13 -4.01
CA ILE A 334 17.79 -7.45 -4.89
C ILE A 334 16.64 -7.95 -4.03
N THR A 335 15.46 -7.35 -4.23
CA THR A 335 14.20 -7.80 -3.65
C THR A 335 13.19 -8.10 -4.77
N GLY A 336 12.28 -9.04 -4.52
CA GLY A 336 11.30 -9.46 -5.53
C GLY A 336 11.85 -10.56 -6.45
N ASP A 337 11.01 -11.05 -7.38
CA ASP A 337 11.28 -12.25 -8.18
C ASP A 337 11.81 -13.47 -7.37
N ARG A 338 11.33 -13.59 -6.11
CA ARG A 338 11.74 -14.60 -5.11
C ARG A 338 13.21 -14.51 -4.65
N GLN A 339 13.82 -13.35 -4.78
CA GLN A 339 15.16 -13.04 -4.27
C GLN A 339 15.07 -11.98 -3.18
N TYR A 340 15.88 -12.15 -2.14
CA TYR A 340 15.97 -11.28 -0.96
C TYR A 340 17.39 -11.37 -0.43
N ASN A 341 18.30 -10.75 -1.15
CA ASN A 341 19.73 -11.02 -1.02
C ASN A 341 20.52 -9.71 -1.06
N ILE A 342 21.65 -9.69 -0.35
CA ILE A 342 22.59 -8.57 -0.29
C ILE A 342 23.98 -9.12 -0.64
N TRP A 343 24.69 -8.40 -1.50
CA TRP A 343 26.05 -8.74 -1.91
C TRP A 343 26.96 -7.53 -1.75
N ASP A 344 28.27 -7.77 -1.63
CA ASP A 344 29.27 -6.74 -1.87
C ASP A 344 29.51 -6.55 -3.39
N HIS A 345 30.31 -5.56 -3.74
CA HIS A 345 30.67 -5.28 -5.15
C HIS A 345 31.64 -6.30 -5.76
N GLU A 346 32.21 -7.21 -4.96
CA GLU A 346 33.04 -8.32 -5.45
C GLU A 346 32.18 -9.55 -5.81
N GLY A 347 30.89 -9.53 -5.46
CA GLY A 347 29.94 -10.61 -5.72
C GLY A 347 29.83 -11.62 -4.58
N ASN A 348 30.41 -11.34 -3.40
CA ASN A 348 30.25 -12.19 -2.23
C ASN A 348 28.87 -11.94 -1.60
N SER A 349 28.14 -13.02 -1.29
CA SER A 349 26.88 -12.91 -0.56
C SER A 349 27.13 -12.45 0.87
N LEU A 350 26.54 -11.31 1.24
CA LEU A 350 26.57 -10.77 2.61
C LEU A 350 25.37 -11.25 3.42
N TYR A 351 24.22 -11.43 2.76
CA TYR A 351 22.99 -11.89 3.38
C TYR A 351 22.06 -12.52 2.35
N GLU A 352 21.37 -13.57 2.76
CA GLU A 352 20.27 -14.19 2.03
C GLU A 352 19.15 -14.44 3.04
N TYR A 353 17.98 -13.86 2.80
CA TYR A 353 16.84 -14.09 3.66
C TYR A 353 16.32 -15.52 3.44
N ALA A 354 16.30 -16.29 4.52
CA ALA A 354 15.57 -17.54 4.60
C ALA A 354 14.35 -17.32 5.50
N SER A 355 13.18 -17.76 5.03
CA SER A 355 11.98 -17.71 5.85
C SER A 355 12.18 -18.57 7.11
N PRO A 356 11.79 -18.09 8.29
CA PRO A 356 11.90 -18.88 9.51
C PRO A 356 10.93 -20.08 9.44
N GLU A 357 11.38 -21.20 9.97
CA GLU A 357 10.65 -22.47 10.03
C GLU A 357 10.48 -22.92 11.49
N ASP A 358 9.40 -23.66 11.76
CA ASP A 358 9.17 -24.32 13.04
C ASP A 358 10.00 -25.60 13.19
N GLU A 359 9.82 -26.33 14.30
CA GLU A 359 10.53 -27.59 14.56
C GLU A 359 10.22 -28.72 13.55
N ASN A 360 9.14 -28.58 12.77
CA ASN A 360 8.69 -29.52 11.75
C ASN A 360 9.09 -29.09 10.32
N GLY A 361 9.74 -27.93 10.16
CA GLY A 361 10.08 -27.37 8.85
C GLY A 361 8.91 -26.62 8.19
N GLU A 362 7.85 -26.30 8.93
CA GLU A 362 6.76 -25.48 8.42
C GLU A 362 7.10 -23.99 8.53
N ARG A 363 6.82 -23.23 7.47
CA ARG A 363 7.11 -21.80 7.40
C ARG A 363 6.29 -21.04 8.44
N LEU A 364 6.96 -20.23 9.26
CA LEU A 364 6.35 -19.38 10.28
C LEU A 364 5.84 -18.04 9.73
N GLU A 365 6.40 -17.59 8.61
CA GLU A 365 6.02 -16.32 7.99
C GLU A 365 4.60 -16.39 7.39
N ASN A 366 3.79 -15.40 7.76
CA ASN A 366 2.43 -15.23 7.27
C ASN A 366 2.38 -14.80 5.80
N ASP A 367 1.23 -15.03 5.16
CA ASP A 367 0.87 -14.30 3.95
C ASP A 367 0.94 -12.79 4.26
N PRO A 368 1.71 -11.98 3.50
CA PRO A 368 1.82 -10.54 3.73
C PRO A 368 0.47 -9.80 3.68
N TYR A 369 -0.51 -10.30 2.91
CA TYR A 369 -1.86 -9.74 2.93
C TYR A 369 -2.57 -9.96 4.27
N VAL A 370 -2.30 -11.08 4.97
CA VAL A 370 -2.84 -11.32 6.32
C VAL A 370 -2.06 -10.49 7.35
N GLN A 371 -0.73 -10.36 7.17
CA GLN A 371 0.11 -9.60 8.09
C GLN A 371 -0.31 -8.12 8.22
N GLU A 372 -0.71 -7.47 7.13
CA GLU A 372 -1.27 -6.10 7.19
C GLU A 372 -2.47 -5.99 8.15
N HIS A 373 -3.37 -6.97 8.11
CA HIS A 373 -4.53 -7.02 9.00
C HIS A 373 -4.15 -7.42 10.44
N ILE A 374 -3.15 -8.29 10.62
CA ILE A 374 -2.60 -8.60 11.95
C ILE A 374 -2.08 -7.34 12.61
N ASP A 375 -1.29 -6.56 11.89
CA ASP A 375 -0.67 -5.34 12.40
C ASP A 375 -1.73 -4.27 12.72
N LEU A 376 -2.75 -4.12 11.87
CA LEU A 376 -3.90 -3.24 12.13
C LEU A 376 -4.65 -3.63 13.41
N VAL A 377 -5.02 -4.91 13.56
CA VAL A 377 -5.78 -5.38 14.72
C VAL A 377 -4.95 -5.29 15.99
N ASN A 378 -3.66 -5.61 15.92
CA ASN A 378 -2.73 -5.44 17.03
C ASN A 378 -2.64 -3.97 17.47
N ALA A 379 -2.53 -3.03 16.54
CA ALA A 379 -2.50 -1.59 16.82
C ALA A 379 -3.77 -1.14 17.55
N ILE A 380 -4.95 -1.57 17.08
CA ILE A 380 -6.24 -1.27 17.70
C ILE A 380 -6.33 -1.85 19.12
N ARG A 381 -5.97 -3.13 19.31
CA ARG A 381 -6.12 -3.83 20.60
C ARG A 381 -5.12 -3.35 21.65
N THR A 382 -3.92 -2.96 21.25
CA THR A 382 -2.85 -2.53 22.16
C THR A 382 -2.82 -1.02 22.39
N GLY A 383 -3.50 -0.24 21.56
CA GLY A 383 -3.42 1.22 21.55
C GLY A 383 -2.12 1.77 20.95
N ASN A 384 -1.27 0.90 20.38
CA ASN A 384 -0.08 1.30 19.64
C ASN A 384 -0.49 1.73 18.23
N GLN A 385 -0.95 2.97 18.11
CA GLN A 385 -1.52 3.52 16.89
C GLN A 385 -0.56 3.38 15.69
N ILE A 386 -1.09 2.96 14.54
CA ILE A 386 -0.42 2.94 13.24
C ILE A 386 -1.23 3.80 12.27
N VAL A 387 -0.60 4.74 11.56
CA VAL A 387 -1.24 5.55 10.52
C VAL A 387 -0.32 5.66 9.30
N GLU A 388 -0.59 4.87 8.27
CA GLU A 388 0.29 4.75 7.10
C GLU A 388 -0.14 5.62 5.91
N ALA A 389 -1.36 6.16 5.95
CA ALA A 389 -1.99 6.77 4.77
C ALA A 389 -1.20 7.93 4.16
N GLU A 390 -0.53 8.78 4.97
CA GLU A 390 0.31 9.87 4.46
C GLU A 390 1.51 9.34 3.66
N GLU A 391 2.24 8.36 4.19
CA GLU A 391 3.41 7.80 3.52
C GLU A 391 3.01 7.06 2.25
N THR A 392 1.91 6.31 2.28
CA THR A 392 1.36 5.66 1.09
C THR A 392 0.90 6.67 0.04
N ALA A 393 0.30 7.80 0.46
CA ALA A 393 -0.07 8.88 -0.46
C ALA A 393 1.16 9.54 -1.09
N LYS A 394 2.29 9.66 -0.39
CA LYS A 394 3.56 10.16 -0.96
C LYS A 394 4.11 9.20 -2.02
N SER A 395 4.12 7.90 -1.74
CA SER A 395 4.50 6.89 -2.74
C SER A 395 3.55 6.87 -3.95
N ASN A 396 2.26 7.01 -3.71
CA ASN A 396 1.26 7.13 -4.77
C ASN A 396 1.48 8.39 -5.61
N LEU A 397 1.77 9.53 -4.99
CA LEU A 397 2.05 10.79 -5.70
C LEU A 397 3.32 10.68 -6.55
N THR A 398 4.31 9.90 -6.11
CA THR A 398 5.49 9.57 -6.92
C THR A 398 5.09 8.86 -8.22
N ALA A 399 4.23 7.84 -8.13
CA ALA A 399 3.72 7.16 -9.32
C ALA A 399 2.89 8.08 -10.24
N ILE A 400 2.04 8.94 -9.65
CA ILE A 400 1.26 9.96 -10.39
C ILE A 400 2.20 10.96 -11.09
N MET A 401 3.29 11.37 -10.44
CA MET A 401 4.30 12.26 -11.01
C MET A 401 5.00 11.61 -12.21
N GLY A 402 5.39 10.33 -12.09
CA GLY A 402 5.98 9.59 -13.21
C GLY A 402 5.02 9.46 -14.40
N ARG A 403 3.74 9.17 -14.14
CA ARG A 403 2.70 9.18 -15.18
C ARG A 403 2.60 10.54 -15.85
N HIS A 404 2.53 11.61 -15.06
CA HIS A 404 2.36 12.97 -15.59
C HIS A 404 3.56 13.40 -16.44
N ALA A 405 4.78 13.10 -16.00
CA ALA A 405 5.99 13.35 -16.78
C ALA A 405 5.96 12.61 -18.13
N ALA A 406 5.59 11.33 -18.15
CA ALA A 406 5.48 10.57 -19.40
C ALA A 406 4.35 11.06 -20.32
N TYR A 407 3.19 11.44 -19.78
CA TYR A 407 2.05 11.92 -20.57
C TYR A 407 2.30 13.28 -21.21
N THR A 408 3.01 14.16 -20.52
CA THR A 408 3.33 15.51 -21.01
C THR A 408 4.60 15.53 -21.85
N GLY A 409 5.52 14.59 -21.61
CA GLY A 409 6.87 14.62 -22.17
C GLY A 409 7.76 15.70 -21.54
N THR A 410 7.32 16.31 -20.43
CA THR A 410 8.06 17.37 -19.75
C THR A 410 8.69 16.87 -18.44
N LYS A 411 9.69 17.59 -17.96
CA LYS A 411 10.16 17.45 -16.58
C LYS A 411 9.05 17.91 -15.63
N VAL A 412 8.85 17.17 -14.54
CA VAL A 412 7.86 17.47 -13.51
C VAL A 412 8.54 17.44 -12.14
N THR A 413 8.30 18.44 -11.32
CA THR A 413 8.85 18.54 -9.96
C THR A 413 7.85 18.10 -8.90
N TRP A 414 8.36 17.67 -7.75
CA TRP A 414 7.52 17.32 -6.60
C TRP A 414 6.70 18.51 -6.11
N GLU A 415 7.28 19.72 -6.13
CA GLU A 415 6.60 20.95 -5.73
C GLU A 415 5.40 21.26 -6.64
N GLU A 416 5.57 21.14 -7.96
CA GLU A 416 4.47 21.29 -8.93
C GLU A 416 3.34 20.29 -8.65
N MET A 417 3.68 19.03 -8.36
CA MET A 417 2.70 18.00 -8.03
C MET A 417 1.96 18.30 -6.72
N MET A 418 2.67 18.75 -5.69
CA MET A 418 2.04 19.18 -4.43
C MET A 418 1.18 20.43 -4.61
N GLY A 419 1.48 21.32 -5.55
CA GLY A 419 0.65 22.50 -5.87
C GLY A 419 -0.48 22.25 -6.88
N ALA A 420 -0.51 21.09 -7.54
CA ALA A 420 -1.43 20.84 -8.65
C ALA A 420 -2.87 20.56 -8.19
N GLU A 421 -3.84 21.33 -8.69
CA GLU A 421 -5.27 21.23 -8.31
C GLU A 421 -6.12 20.37 -9.28
N TRP A 422 -5.51 19.80 -10.31
CA TRP A 422 -6.24 19.01 -11.29
C TRP A 422 -6.72 17.68 -10.69
N LYS A 423 -7.91 17.26 -11.15
CA LYS A 423 -8.57 16.01 -10.78
C LYS A 423 -8.89 15.22 -12.04
N LEU A 424 -8.77 13.90 -11.95
CA LEU A 424 -9.30 13.02 -12.99
C LEU A 424 -10.76 12.69 -12.71
N GLY A 425 -11.48 12.21 -13.71
CA GLY A 425 -12.83 11.69 -13.55
C GLY A 425 -13.93 12.56 -14.17
N PRO A 426 -15.18 12.08 -14.08
CA PRO A 426 -16.33 12.73 -14.68
C PRO A 426 -16.65 14.08 -14.01
N LYS A 427 -17.22 15.00 -14.78
CA LYS A 427 -17.78 16.24 -14.23
C LYS A 427 -19.16 15.98 -13.62
N GLY A 428 -19.41 16.53 -12.44
CA GLY A 428 -20.69 16.45 -11.76
C GLY A 428 -20.89 15.20 -10.92
N GLU A 429 -22.14 14.87 -10.61
CA GLU A 429 -22.50 13.72 -9.78
C GLU A 429 -22.39 12.41 -10.57
N LEU A 430 -21.90 11.36 -9.91
CA LEU A 430 -21.81 10.04 -10.51
C LEU A 430 -23.18 9.38 -10.58
N ALA A 431 -23.55 8.93 -11.77
CA ALA A 431 -24.76 8.18 -12.02
C ALA A 431 -24.51 7.12 -13.11
N MET A 432 -25.33 6.07 -13.11
CA MET A 432 -25.36 5.12 -14.23
C MET A 432 -25.83 5.85 -15.50
N GLY A 433 -25.15 5.62 -16.63
CA GLY A 433 -25.44 6.33 -17.87
C GLY A 433 -24.17 6.80 -18.59
N PRO A 434 -24.29 7.85 -19.42
CA PRO A 434 -23.15 8.50 -20.08
C PRO A 434 -22.16 9.10 -19.09
N VAL A 435 -20.88 9.15 -19.47
CA VAL A 435 -19.79 9.68 -18.65
C VAL A 435 -19.19 10.93 -19.30
N ASP A 436 -19.39 12.08 -18.65
CA ASP A 436 -18.89 13.39 -19.09
C ASP A 436 -17.42 13.60 -18.71
N MET A 437 -16.54 13.05 -19.55
CA MET A 437 -15.09 13.26 -19.49
C MET A 437 -14.44 13.06 -20.87
N ASP A 438 -13.23 13.59 -21.02
CA ASP A 438 -12.37 13.26 -22.15
C ASP A 438 -11.81 11.83 -21.97
N LYS A 439 -11.97 11.00 -23.00
CA LYS A 439 -11.61 9.57 -23.02
C LYS A 439 -10.46 9.29 -23.99
N VAL A 440 -9.74 10.33 -24.40
CA VAL A 440 -8.60 10.25 -25.31
C VAL A 440 -7.34 9.85 -24.56
N SER A 441 -6.59 8.89 -25.11
CA SER A 441 -5.29 8.52 -24.55
C SER A 441 -4.31 9.67 -24.68
N PRO A 442 -3.53 9.98 -23.63
CA PRO A 442 -2.54 11.06 -23.68
C PRO A 442 -1.50 10.85 -24.79
N ILE A 443 -1.06 11.93 -25.42
CA ILE A 443 0.00 11.91 -26.43
C ILE A 443 1.02 12.98 -26.06
N ALA A 444 2.25 12.56 -25.77
CA ALA A 444 3.33 13.45 -25.36
C ALA A 444 3.97 14.15 -26.56
N GLY A 445 4.24 15.45 -26.41
CA GLY A 445 4.97 16.26 -27.39
C GLY A 445 4.26 16.48 -28.73
N SER A 446 4.95 17.14 -29.66
CA SER A 446 4.51 17.32 -31.05
C SER A 446 5.14 16.27 -31.96
N ALA A 447 4.41 15.85 -32.99
CA ALA A 447 5.00 15.05 -34.06
C ALA A 447 6.08 15.86 -34.81
N ALA A 448 7.11 15.19 -35.31
CA ALA A 448 8.01 15.81 -36.27
C ALA A 448 7.20 16.24 -37.51
N GLU A 449 7.40 17.48 -37.97
CA GLU A 449 6.85 17.92 -39.25
C GLU A 449 7.39 17.00 -40.37
N MET A 450 6.50 16.46 -41.21
CA MET A 450 6.86 15.56 -42.31
C MET A 450 7.53 16.29 -43.48
#